data_AF-A0A1Y1MMY1-F1
#
_entry.id   AF-A0A1Y1MMY1-F1
#
_cell.length_a   1.000
_cell.length_b   1.000
_cell.length_c   1.000
_cell.angle_alpha   90.00
_cell.angle_beta   90.00
_cell.angle_gamma   90.00
#
_symmetry.space_group_name_H-M   'P 1'
#
loop_
_entity.id
_entity.type
_entity.pdbx_description
1 polymer ?
#
loop_
_entity_poly.entity_id
_entity_poly.type
_entity_poly.pdbx_seq_one_letter_code
_entity_poly.pdbx_strand_id
1 'polypeptide(L)'
;MSGQHYCLRWNNYQSNMTSVFHQLLQNEAFVDVTLACKDLSLKAHKVVLSACSSYFQKLLLENPCKHPTIIMPQDVCYDDLKFIIEFVYKGEIDVSQAELQSLLKTADQLKIKGLCESEDKESSALPLFIPRSFPKITKIGTKMLRDLC
;
A
#
# COMPACT_ATOMS: atom_id res chain seq x y z
N MET A 1 5.63 -35.32 -30.82
CA MET A 1 6.48 -35.20 -29.62
C MET A 1 5.79 -34.25 -28.67
N SER A 2 5.01 -34.74 -27.71
CA SER A 2 4.43 -33.90 -26.65
C SER A 2 5.56 -33.45 -25.73
N GLY A 3 5.90 -32.16 -25.78
CA GLY A 3 6.94 -31.59 -24.92
C GLY A 3 6.53 -31.69 -23.46
N GLN A 4 7.40 -32.25 -22.62
CA GLN A 4 7.23 -32.18 -21.17
C GLN A 4 7.49 -30.74 -20.72
N HIS A 5 6.56 -30.19 -19.94
CA HIS A 5 6.68 -28.87 -19.32
C HIS A 5 6.86 -29.04 -17.80
N TYR A 6 7.75 -28.23 -17.22
CA TYR A 6 8.01 -28.20 -15.78
C TYR A 6 7.64 -26.82 -15.22
N CYS A 7 7.02 -26.78 -14.04
CA CYS A 7 6.69 -25.56 -13.31
C CYS A 7 7.52 -25.51 -12.02
N LEU A 8 8.27 -24.44 -11.84
CA LEU A 8 9.06 -24.18 -10.63
C LEU A 8 8.39 -23.09 -9.81
N ARG A 9 8.26 -23.30 -8.50
CA ARG A 9 7.69 -22.33 -7.56
C ARG A 9 8.68 -22.04 -6.45
N TRP A 10 8.91 -20.76 -6.19
CA TRP A 10 9.57 -20.33 -4.97
C TRP A 10 8.52 -20.04 -3.91
N ASN A 11 8.40 -20.93 -2.92
CA ASN A 11 7.30 -20.94 -1.95
C ASN A 11 7.14 -19.63 -1.16
N ASN A 12 8.24 -18.94 -0.87
CA ASN A 12 8.26 -17.70 -0.07
C ASN A 12 8.54 -16.46 -0.92
N TYR A 13 8.32 -16.52 -2.24
CA TYR A 13 8.63 -15.40 -3.13
C TYR A 13 7.89 -14.11 -2.72
N GLN A 14 6.59 -14.20 -2.47
CA GLN A 14 5.77 -13.03 -2.14
C GLN A 14 6.22 -12.36 -0.84
N SER A 15 6.38 -13.13 0.25
CA SER A 15 6.82 -12.59 1.55
C SER A 15 8.25 -12.05 1.48
N ASN A 16 9.14 -12.72 0.73
CA ASN A 16 10.49 -12.22 0.48
C ASN A 16 10.46 -10.87 -0.26
N MET A 17 9.66 -10.73 -1.31
CA MET A 17 9.53 -9.47 -2.06
C MET A 17 9.00 -8.34 -1.17
N THR A 18 7.93 -8.57 -0.41
CA THR A 18 7.38 -7.57 0.53
C THR A 18 8.44 -7.13 1.55
N SER A 19 9.17 -8.08 2.14
CA SER A 19 10.25 -7.80 3.09
C SER A 19 11.39 -6.97 2.47
N VAL A 20 11.83 -7.34 1.27
CA VAL A 20 12.89 -6.62 0.54
C VAL A 20 12.46 -5.18 0.25
N PHE A 21 11.26 -4.95 -0.27
CA PHE A 21 10.79 -3.58 -0.54
C PHE A 21 10.65 -2.76 0.74
N HIS A 22 10.22 -3.38 1.84
CA HIS A 22 10.18 -2.71 3.14
C HIS A 22 11.59 -2.30 3.61
N GLN A 23 12.59 -3.17 3.46
CA GLN A 23 13.98 -2.84 3.78
C GLN A 23 14.55 -1.74 2.89
N LEU A 24 14.24 -1.76 1.58
CA LEU A 24 14.65 -0.69 0.66
C LEU A 24 14.09 0.66 1.09
N LEU A 25 12.82 0.70 1.52
CA LEU A 25 12.21 1.91 2.07
C LEU A 25 12.92 2.41 3.33
N GLN A 26 13.17 1.51 4.29
CA GLN A 26 13.85 1.85 5.55
C GLN A 26 15.26 2.40 5.33
N ASN A 27 15.97 1.86 4.34
CA ASN A 27 17.31 2.31 3.96
C ASN A 27 17.30 3.51 3.00
N GLU A 28 16.13 4.01 2.62
CA GLU A 28 15.93 5.02 1.58
C GLU A 28 16.67 4.68 0.26
N ALA A 29 16.82 3.40 -0.04
CA ALA A 29 17.52 2.93 -1.23
C ALA A 29 16.57 2.91 -2.43
N PHE A 30 16.97 3.49 -3.56
CA PHE A 30 16.17 3.60 -4.79
C PHE A 30 14.84 4.37 -4.65
N VAL A 31 14.65 5.10 -3.55
CA VAL A 31 13.51 6.02 -3.43
C VAL A 31 13.62 7.12 -4.49
N ASP A 32 12.52 7.37 -5.18
CA ASP A 32 12.47 8.24 -6.35
C ASP A 32 11.27 9.20 -6.32
N VAL A 33 10.61 9.33 -5.17
CA VAL A 33 9.55 10.31 -4.89
C VAL A 33 9.58 10.74 -3.42
N THR A 34 9.23 12.00 -3.16
CA THR A 34 9.04 12.54 -1.82
C THR A 34 7.59 12.99 -1.63
N LEU A 35 6.98 12.64 -0.51
CA LEU A 35 5.66 13.11 -0.09
C LEU A 35 5.87 14.13 1.03
N ALA A 36 5.56 15.39 0.76
CA ALA A 36 5.64 16.47 1.75
C ALA A 36 4.30 16.63 2.47
N CYS A 37 4.32 16.59 3.79
CA CYS A 37 3.15 16.78 4.64
C CYS A 37 3.51 17.81 5.72
N LYS A 38 3.02 19.04 5.53
CA LYS A 38 3.38 20.20 6.36
C LYS A 38 4.91 20.37 6.41
N ASP A 39 5.49 20.37 7.62
CA ASP A 39 6.92 20.56 7.86
C ASP A 39 7.74 19.27 7.76
N LEU A 40 7.07 18.13 7.52
CA LEU A 40 7.70 16.82 7.44
C LEU A 40 7.58 16.23 6.04
N SER A 41 8.41 15.24 5.75
CA SER A 41 8.33 14.51 4.49
C SER A 41 8.67 13.03 4.65
N LEU A 42 8.18 12.24 3.71
CA LEU A 42 8.47 10.82 3.57
C LEU A 42 9.01 10.55 2.17
N LYS A 43 10.01 9.68 2.06
CA LYS A 43 10.48 9.18 0.76
C LYS A 43 9.85 7.83 0.46
N ALA A 44 9.65 7.53 -0.81
CA ALA A 44 9.07 6.26 -1.25
C ALA A 44 9.50 5.94 -2.69
N HIS A 45 9.02 4.79 -3.18
CA HIS A 45 9.19 4.35 -4.56
C HIS A 45 7.91 4.62 -5.38
N LYS A 46 8.03 5.30 -6.51
CA LYS A 46 6.92 5.58 -7.45
C LYS A 46 6.20 4.33 -7.89
N VAL A 47 6.96 3.26 -8.18
CA VAL A 47 6.39 1.99 -8.65
C VAL A 47 5.47 1.37 -7.61
N VAL A 48 5.86 1.41 -6.33
CA VAL A 48 5.07 0.85 -5.24
C VAL A 48 3.83 1.71 -4.99
N LEU A 49 3.98 3.04 -4.92
CA LEU A 49 2.84 3.95 -4.77
C LEU A 49 1.84 3.81 -5.91
N SER A 50 2.30 3.73 -7.16
CA SER A 50 1.44 3.59 -8.33
C SER A 50 0.70 2.24 -8.38
N ALA A 51 1.33 1.17 -7.88
CA ALA A 51 0.68 -0.14 -7.82
C ALA A 51 -0.48 -0.15 -6.80
N CYS A 52 -0.35 0.59 -5.71
CA CYS A 52 -1.28 0.59 -4.58
C CYS A 52 -2.27 1.77 -4.56
N SER A 53 -2.11 2.77 -5.43
CA SER A 53 -2.95 3.97 -5.46
C SER A 53 -3.20 4.44 -6.89
N SER A 54 -4.46 4.53 -7.29
CA SER A 54 -4.83 5.13 -8.59
C SER A 54 -4.55 6.63 -8.63
N TYR A 55 -4.63 7.32 -7.49
CA TYR A 55 -4.27 8.73 -7.36
C TYR A 55 -2.78 8.95 -7.66
N PHE A 56 -1.88 8.23 -6.98
CA PHE A 56 -0.44 8.38 -7.22
C PHE A 56 -0.05 7.90 -8.61
N GLN A 57 -0.65 6.82 -9.10
CA GLN A 57 -0.41 6.34 -10.46
C GLN A 57 -0.70 7.42 -11.49
N LYS A 58 -1.91 7.99 -11.47
CA LYS A 58 -2.31 9.04 -12.39
C LYS A 58 -1.37 10.25 -12.30
N LEU A 59 -1.15 10.73 -11.08
CA LEU A 59 -0.33 11.93 -10.83
C LEU A 59 1.12 11.77 -11.33
N LEU A 60 1.75 10.62 -11.05
CA LEU A 60 3.14 10.34 -11.42
C LEU A 60 3.31 10.08 -12.92
N LEU A 61 2.31 9.50 -13.59
CA LEU A 61 2.32 9.29 -15.04
C LEU A 61 2.10 10.61 -15.80
N GLU A 62 1.20 11.47 -15.33
CA GLU A 62 0.92 12.77 -15.94
C GLU A 62 2.08 13.77 -15.75
N ASN A 63 2.90 13.59 -14.71
CA ASN A 63 3.98 14.50 -14.34
C ASN A 63 5.34 13.77 -14.26
N PRO A 64 5.92 13.37 -15.41
CA PRO A 64 7.18 12.64 -15.42
C PRO A 64 8.33 13.50 -14.88
N CYS A 65 8.88 13.08 -13.74
CA CYS A 65 10.01 13.73 -13.07
C CYS A 65 10.96 12.68 -12.50
N LYS A 66 12.25 13.01 -12.43
CA LYS A 66 13.26 12.14 -11.80
C LYS A 66 12.94 11.89 -10.33
N HIS A 67 12.62 12.94 -9.58
CA HIS A 67 12.28 12.85 -8.16
C HIS A 67 11.23 13.92 -7.78
N PRO A 68 9.95 13.71 -8.04
CA PRO A 68 8.91 14.67 -7.71
C PRO A 68 8.70 14.75 -6.19
N THR A 69 8.44 15.97 -5.72
CA THR A 69 7.92 16.22 -4.37
C THR A 69 6.42 16.49 -4.46
N ILE A 70 5.61 15.55 -3.96
CA ILE A 70 4.15 15.66 -3.95
C ILE A 70 3.74 16.29 -2.62
N ILE A 71 3.06 17.43 -2.70
CA ILE A 71 2.58 18.15 -1.52
C ILE A 71 1.21 17.60 -1.15
N MET A 72 1.07 17.07 0.07
CA MET A 72 -0.18 16.52 0.57
C MET A 72 -1.19 17.63 0.89
N PRO A 73 -2.50 17.36 0.74
CA PRO A 73 -3.55 18.26 1.21
C PRO A 73 -3.39 18.63 2.69
N GLN A 74 -3.87 19.81 3.08
CA GLN A 74 -3.68 20.33 4.45
C GLN A 74 -4.37 19.49 5.54
N ASP A 75 -5.44 18.77 5.19
CA ASP A 75 -6.21 17.92 6.09
C ASP A 75 -5.64 16.50 6.22
N VAL A 76 -4.58 16.17 5.48
CA VAL A 76 -3.80 14.95 5.69
C VAL A 76 -2.78 15.21 6.79
N CYS A 77 -2.84 14.42 7.86
CA CYS A 77 -1.84 14.47 8.93
C CYS A 77 -0.65 13.55 8.61
N TYR A 78 0.51 13.85 9.21
CA TYR A 78 1.73 13.10 8.96
C TYR A 78 1.63 11.64 9.44
N ASP A 79 0.97 11.41 10.58
CA ASP A 79 0.84 10.08 11.16
C ASP A 79 -0.03 9.17 10.28
N ASP A 80 -1.17 9.66 9.78
CA ASP A 80 -1.99 8.93 8.82
C ASP A 80 -1.19 8.61 7.55
N LEU A 81 -0.46 9.58 7.00
CA LEU A 81 0.36 9.36 5.82
C LEU A 81 1.44 8.29 6.07
N LYS A 82 2.07 8.32 7.25
CA LYS A 82 3.03 7.30 7.66
C LYS A 82 2.39 5.92 7.74
N PHE A 83 1.21 5.80 8.35
CA PHE A 83 0.45 4.54 8.40
C PHE A 83 0.09 4.04 6.99
N ILE A 84 -0.33 4.92 6.08
CA ILE A 84 -0.57 4.55 4.67
C ILE A 84 0.68 3.97 4.03
N ILE A 85 1.83 4.62 4.20
CA ILE A 85 3.09 4.13 3.63
C ILE A 85 3.49 2.81 4.27
N GLU A 86 3.36 2.65 5.58
CA GLU A 86 3.63 1.37 6.24
C GLU A 86 2.71 0.26 5.74
N PHE A 87 1.41 0.53 5.60
CA PHE A 87 0.45 -0.42 5.05
C PHE A 87 0.79 -0.83 3.62
N VAL A 88 1.17 0.12 2.76
CA VAL A 88 1.55 -0.15 1.37
C VAL A 88 2.76 -1.08 1.27
N TYR A 89 3.72 -0.99 2.20
CA TYR A 89 4.95 -1.80 2.15
C TYR A 89 4.90 -3.08 2.98
N LYS A 90 4.04 -3.16 4.01
CA LYS A 90 3.89 -4.34 4.87
C LYS A 90 2.69 -5.20 4.51
N GLY A 91 1.64 -4.60 3.94
CA GLY A 91 0.33 -5.20 3.68
C GLY A 91 -0.62 -5.18 4.89
N GLU A 92 -0.13 -4.83 6.07
CA GLU A 92 -0.88 -4.71 7.31
C GLU A 92 -0.25 -3.69 8.25
N ILE A 93 -1.07 -3.07 9.11
CA ILE A 93 -0.67 -2.13 10.16
C ILE A 93 -1.58 -2.29 11.38
N ASP A 94 -1.05 -1.96 12.55
CA ASP A 94 -1.81 -1.82 13.78
C ASP A 94 -2.10 -0.35 14.04
N VAL A 95 -3.37 -0.01 14.23
CA VAL A 95 -3.82 1.35 14.53
C VAL A 95 -4.84 1.34 15.67
N SER A 96 -4.87 2.41 16.46
CA SER A 96 -5.89 2.56 17.49
C SER A 96 -7.25 2.91 16.90
N GLN A 97 -8.31 2.68 17.67
CA GLN A 97 -9.67 3.07 17.26
C GLN A 97 -9.79 4.58 17.01
N ALA A 98 -8.99 5.40 17.72
CA ALA A 98 -9.00 6.85 17.56
C ALA A 98 -8.39 7.31 16.22
N GLU A 99 -7.38 6.59 15.73
CA GLU A 99 -6.67 6.90 14.47
C GLU A 99 -7.37 6.30 13.24
N LEU A 100 -8.15 5.22 13.43
CA LEU A 100 -8.75 4.48 12.33
C LEU A 100 -9.60 5.36 11.40
N GLN A 101 -10.41 6.26 11.95
CA GLN A 101 -11.32 7.07 11.14
C GLN A 101 -10.56 8.11 10.29
N SER A 102 -9.54 8.76 10.84
CA SER A 102 -8.71 9.71 10.08
C SER A 102 -7.90 9.00 9.02
N LEU A 103 -7.31 7.85 9.35
CA LEU A 103 -6.57 7.02 8.42
C LEU A 103 -7.43 6.60 7.23
N LEU A 104 -8.64 6.09 7.45
CA LEU A 104 -9.52 5.66 6.36
C LEU A 104 -9.96 6.83 5.47
N LYS A 105 -10.16 8.02 6.06
CA LYS A 105 -10.43 9.24 5.28
C LYS A 105 -9.22 9.60 4.40
N THR A 106 -8.01 9.55 4.95
CA THR A 106 -6.76 9.80 4.21
C THR A 106 -6.55 8.76 3.11
N ALA A 107 -6.82 7.48 3.41
CA ALA A 107 -6.76 6.39 2.45
C ALA A 107 -7.69 6.65 1.26
N ASP A 108 -8.94 7.07 1.52
CA ASP A 108 -9.91 7.34 0.45
C ASP A 108 -9.51 8.52 -0.43
N GLN A 109 -8.98 9.59 0.17
CA GLN A 109 -8.45 10.73 -0.59
C GLN A 109 -7.30 10.31 -1.51
N LEU A 110 -6.41 9.47 -1.01
CA LEU A 110 -5.26 8.95 -1.77
C LEU A 110 -5.61 7.69 -2.58
N LYS A 111 -6.88 7.26 -2.60
CA LYS A 111 -7.39 6.07 -3.32
C LYS A 111 -6.52 4.82 -3.11
N ILE A 112 -6.21 4.51 -1.85
CA ILE A 112 -5.36 3.37 -1.46
C ILE A 112 -6.14 2.05 -1.59
N LYS A 113 -5.65 1.15 -2.44
CA LYS A 113 -6.22 -0.18 -2.63
C LYS A 113 -6.19 -0.96 -1.31
N GLY A 114 -7.29 -1.66 -1.00
CA GLY A 114 -7.41 -2.46 0.22
C GLY A 114 -7.86 -1.68 1.46
N LEU A 115 -7.87 -0.34 1.44
CA LEU A 115 -8.39 0.50 2.52
C LEU A 115 -9.58 1.37 2.11
N CYS A 116 -9.96 1.35 0.83
CA CYS A 116 -11.06 2.14 0.28
C CYS A 116 -12.02 1.27 -0.51
N GLU A 117 -13.32 1.51 -0.33
CA GLU A 117 -14.36 0.99 -1.20
C GLU A 117 -14.53 1.98 -2.36
N SER A 118 -13.88 1.72 -3.49
CA SER A 118 -14.19 2.43 -4.73
C SER A 118 -14.45 1.39 -5.80
N GLU A 119 -15.68 1.36 -6.29
CA GLU A 119 -16.10 0.56 -7.43
C GLU A 119 -15.19 0.87 -8.62
N ASP A 120 -14.47 -0.15 -9.11
CA ASP A 120 -13.77 -0.12 -10.39
C ASP A 120 -14.80 0.05 -11.52
N LYS A 121 -15.32 1.26 -11.74
CA LYS A 121 -15.92 1.62 -13.02
C LYS A 121 -14.78 2.01 -13.94
N GLU A 122 -14.42 1.04 -14.78
CA GLU A 122 -13.39 1.04 -15.81
C GLU A 122 -13.06 2.42 -16.39
N SER A 123 -11.79 2.81 -16.31
CA SER A 123 -11.14 3.60 -17.37
C SER A 123 -9.62 3.51 -17.26
N SER A 124 -9.07 2.68 -18.15
CA SER A 124 -7.73 2.75 -18.75
C SER A 124 -6.51 3.03 -17.87
N ALA A 125 -5.81 1.97 -17.44
CA ALA A 125 -4.39 1.71 -17.78
C ALA A 125 -3.83 0.50 -16.97
N LEU A 126 -3.33 -0.49 -17.73
CA LEU A 126 -2.66 -1.74 -17.34
C LEU A 126 -3.51 -2.77 -16.54
N PRO A 127 -3.75 -3.98 -17.09
CA PRO A 127 -4.33 -5.09 -16.33
C PRO A 127 -3.24 -5.71 -15.44
N LEU A 128 -2.85 -5.01 -14.38
CA LEU A 128 -2.17 -5.65 -13.26
C LEU A 128 -3.25 -6.42 -12.50
N PHE A 129 -3.36 -7.70 -12.83
CA PHE A 129 -4.16 -8.70 -12.13
C PHE A 129 -3.67 -8.75 -10.67
N ILE A 130 -4.24 -7.91 -9.79
CA ILE A 130 -4.08 -8.03 -8.35
C ILE A 130 -5.25 -8.90 -7.89
N PRO A 131 -5.02 -10.12 -7.38
CA PRO A 131 -6.09 -10.90 -6.78
C PRO A 131 -6.75 -10.08 -5.67
N ARG A 132 -8.04 -9.77 -5.83
CA ARG A 132 -8.85 -9.11 -4.81
C ARG A 132 -8.92 -10.03 -3.59
N SER A 133 -8.01 -9.86 -2.64
CA SER A 133 -8.11 -10.41 -1.30
C SER A 133 -8.44 -9.25 -0.38
N PHE A 134 -9.68 -9.20 0.08
CA PHE A 134 -10.10 -8.26 1.11
C PHE A 134 -9.26 -8.47 2.37
N PRO A 135 -8.85 -7.39 3.08
CA PRO A 135 -8.21 -7.54 4.37
C PRO A 135 -9.18 -8.23 5.33
N LYS A 136 -8.71 -9.29 5.99
CA LYS A 136 -9.38 -9.82 7.18
C LYS A 136 -9.04 -8.87 8.33
N ILE A 137 -9.96 -7.98 8.67
CA ILE A 137 -9.87 -7.21 9.91
C ILE A 137 -9.92 -8.21 11.07
N THR A 138 -8.76 -8.56 11.62
CA THR A 138 -8.65 -9.51 12.73
C THR A 138 -8.55 -8.71 14.01
N LYS A 139 -9.56 -8.86 14.87
CA LYS A 139 -9.57 -8.22 16.20
C LYS A 139 -8.45 -8.84 17.04
N ILE A 140 -7.41 -8.08 17.35
CA ILE A 140 -6.34 -8.51 18.24
C ILE A 140 -6.91 -8.55 19.66
N GLY A 141 -7.15 -9.77 20.16
CA GLY A 141 -7.39 -10.04 21.58
C GLY A 141 -8.86 -10.22 21.99
N THR A 142 -9.34 -11.46 21.95
CA THR A 142 -9.83 -12.13 23.17
C THR A 142 -9.49 -13.61 23.11
N LYS A 143 -8.87 -14.04 24.20
CA LYS A 143 -8.38 -15.37 24.49
C LYS A 143 -9.57 -16.30 24.76
N MET A 144 -9.57 -17.46 24.11
CA MET A 144 -10.08 -18.75 24.59
C MET A 144 -11.29 -18.71 25.53
N LEU A 145 -12.49 -18.96 25.01
CA LEU A 145 -13.47 -19.80 25.70
C LEU A 145 -13.96 -20.86 24.71
N ARG A 146 -13.49 -22.08 24.98
CA ARG A 146 -14.09 -23.31 24.48
C ARG A 146 -15.35 -23.51 25.32
N ASP A 147 -16.51 -23.46 24.70
CA ASP A 147 -17.71 -24.07 25.26
C ASP A 147 -17.80 -25.46 24.61
N LEU A 148 -17.25 -26.49 25.25
CA LEU A 148 -18.06 -27.53 25.88
C LEU A 148 -19.33 -26.99 26.58
N CYS A 149 -20.46 -27.04 25.89
CA CYS A 149 -21.63 -27.84 26.27
C CYS A 149 -22.66 -27.82 25.14
#